data_AF-A0A0J0XUG4-F1
#
_entry.id   AF-A0A0J0XUG4-F1
#
_cell.length_a   1.000
_cell.length_b   1.000
_cell.length_c   1.000
_cell.angle_alpha   90.00
_cell.angle_beta   90.00
_cell.angle_gamma   90.00
#
_symmetry.space_group_name_H-M   'P 1'
#
loop_
_entity.id
_entity.type
_entity.pdbx_description
1 polymer ?
#
loop_
_entity_poly.entity_id
_entity_poly.type
_entity_poly.pdbx_seq_one_letter_code
_entity_poly.pdbx_strand_id
1 'polypeptide(L)'
;MTIELALQLPSSRRARLGLYAALVASWTVIIALLLSALEHPDGVSGVARYVAAAVRPSIDEVTKAKLARLDQLEVEAGAYVVSHGRCDASLSAQLEELDARWGRTALDMSVGYEGSGLRVRRVVQKLLAGQRVSITVLGGSITFGHSMAEGDRPWPLLLAEQLRSAFPNADIYLENNAIGATGSDYFDACYPHHTAEGTDLFLFEFAVNDAIIEMAAEHVLDTIWHAEHLVRSVGHTHPDAAIIFLSAWQKPQLYMTGADAHATVSEYYDIPRVSSRTFLYRYMLQHRDELGDHYTPTDNYSHQNQKGHQYLADIMFRYILHQACRVQGAGDFAEDLVRAPVSEPLSGFRGSQLPSAYDPWSLPLLRIRQKIDAQETLPDAKPFCSSVRVRVADGTKHGTPQLLPSFNDGFEQFEWNDKWFWKSDKAGSKITFPGITVVDGTISLYFLRSWGHDMGDLLCWVNDDEKDAALLTGLWGFVSVGARQLVKQDLKPGTYSLTCRSQKAKGEDGKPGGARTQIIAVMAT
;
A
#
# COMPACT_ATOMS: atom_id res chain seq x y z
N MET A 1 -11.69 -38.08 -54.15
CA MET A 1 -12.40 -36.78 -54.13
C MET A 1 -11.61 -35.85 -55.05
N THR A 2 -12.18 -35.51 -56.20
CA THR A 2 -11.50 -34.88 -57.35
C THR A 2 -11.10 -33.42 -57.07
N ILE A 3 -10.03 -32.97 -57.75
CA ILE A 3 -9.32 -31.68 -57.63
C ILE A 3 -10.24 -30.44 -57.77
N GLU A 4 -11.44 -30.59 -58.33
CA GLU A 4 -12.41 -29.50 -58.51
C GLU A 4 -13.04 -28.99 -57.20
N LEU A 5 -13.07 -29.78 -56.10
CA LEU A 5 -13.57 -29.27 -54.82
C LEU A 5 -12.57 -28.35 -54.06
N ALA A 6 -11.29 -28.35 -54.45
CA ALA A 6 -10.25 -27.58 -53.75
C ALA A 6 -10.24 -26.09 -54.12
N LEU A 7 -10.84 -25.71 -55.25
CA LEU A 7 -10.87 -24.33 -55.75
C LEU A 7 -11.94 -23.44 -55.11
N GLN A 8 -12.80 -23.98 -54.24
CA GLN A 8 -13.87 -23.23 -53.56
C GLN A 8 -13.56 -22.87 -52.09
N LEU A 9 -12.38 -23.21 -51.56
CA LEU A 9 -12.01 -22.90 -50.16
C LEU A 9 -11.41 -21.49 -49.98
N PRO A 10 -11.61 -20.83 -48.82
CA PRO A 10 -11.00 -19.52 -48.48
C PRO A 10 -9.47 -19.56 -48.54
N SER A 11 -8.84 -18.44 -48.91
CA SER A 11 -7.38 -18.29 -49.13
C SER A 11 -6.52 -18.80 -47.96
N SER A 12 -7.00 -18.64 -46.72
CA SER A 12 -6.31 -19.09 -45.51
C SER A 12 -6.20 -20.62 -45.38
N ARG A 13 -7.15 -21.39 -45.95
CA ARG A 13 -7.09 -22.86 -45.97
C ARG A 13 -6.25 -23.41 -47.12
N ARG A 14 -6.17 -22.72 -48.26
CA ARG A 14 -5.26 -23.08 -49.37
C ARG A 14 -3.78 -22.94 -48.97
N ALA A 15 -3.45 -21.88 -48.23
CA ALA A 15 -2.10 -21.68 -47.70
C ALA A 15 -1.69 -22.82 -46.73
N ARG A 16 -2.61 -23.27 -45.86
CA ARG A 16 -2.35 -24.38 -44.93
C ARG A 16 -2.22 -25.73 -45.63
N LEU A 17 -3.02 -26.00 -46.66
CA LEU A 17 -2.91 -27.21 -47.49
C LEU A 17 -1.65 -27.22 -48.36
N GLY A 18 -1.24 -26.06 -48.90
CA GLY A 18 0.03 -25.90 -49.61
C GLY A 18 1.25 -26.11 -48.69
N LEU A 19 1.18 -25.61 -47.45
CA LEU A 19 2.21 -25.83 -46.44
C LEU A 19 2.29 -27.31 -46.02
N TYR A 20 1.14 -27.98 -45.86
CA TYR A 20 1.08 -29.41 -45.55
C TYR A 20 1.61 -30.28 -46.70
N ALA A 21 1.26 -29.96 -47.95
CA ALA A 21 1.79 -30.67 -49.12
C ALA A 21 3.31 -30.46 -49.28
N ALA A 22 3.80 -29.25 -49.04
CA ALA A 22 5.24 -28.95 -49.05
C ALA A 22 5.99 -29.66 -47.91
N LEU A 23 5.40 -29.74 -46.71
CA LEU A 23 5.96 -30.49 -45.58
C LEU A 23 5.99 -31.99 -45.86
N VAL A 24 4.91 -32.58 -46.38
CA VAL A 24 4.85 -34.02 -46.71
C VAL A 24 5.83 -34.38 -47.85
N ALA A 25 5.97 -33.52 -48.86
CA ALA A 25 6.99 -33.66 -49.91
C ALA A 25 8.42 -33.55 -49.36
N SER A 26 8.65 -32.65 -48.40
CA SER A 26 9.95 -32.50 -47.74
C SER A 26 10.31 -33.72 -46.88
N TRP A 27 9.33 -34.29 -46.17
CA TRP A 27 9.54 -35.48 -45.34
C TRP A 27 9.76 -36.74 -46.18
N THR A 28 9.11 -36.89 -47.34
CA THR A 28 9.35 -38.01 -48.25
C THR A 28 10.74 -37.95 -48.87
N VAL A 29 11.23 -36.76 -49.22
CA VAL A 29 12.61 -36.57 -49.70
C VAL A 29 13.63 -36.85 -48.60
N ILE A 30 13.39 -36.41 -47.37
CA ILE A 30 14.27 -36.70 -46.23
C ILE A 30 14.31 -38.19 -45.90
N ILE A 31 13.16 -38.88 -45.91
CA ILE A 31 13.08 -40.33 -45.67
C ILE A 31 13.77 -41.11 -46.79
N ALA A 32 13.60 -40.71 -48.06
CA ALA A 32 14.30 -41.33 -49.20
C ALA A 32 15.83 -41.14 -49.11
N LEU A 33 16.29 -39.97 -48.66
CA LEU A 33 17.72 -39.68 -48.46
C LEU A 33 18.31 -40.46 -47.26
N LEU A 34 17.53 -40.64 -46.19
CA LEU A 34 17.93 -41.44 -45.02
C LEU A 34 17.98 -42.94 -45.34
N LEU A 35 17.02 -43.44 -46.13
CA LEU A 35 17.01 -44.83 -46.61
C LEU A 35 18.16 -45.09 -47.59
N SER A 36 18.46 -44.14 -48.49
CA SER A 36 19.61 -44.24 -49.40
C SER A 36 20.95 -44.18 -48.67
N ALA A 37 21.05 -43.41 -47.57
CA ALA A 37 22.24 -43.34 -46.71
C ALA A 37 22.48 -44.62 -45.89
N LEU A 38 21.44 -45.43 -45.63
CA LEU A 38 21.55 -46.73 -44.96
C LEU A 38 22.10 -47.83 -45.91
N GLU A 39 21.87 -47.69 -47.23
CA GLU A 39 22.31 -48.67 -48.23
C GLU A 39 23.74 -48.38 -48.77
N HIS A 40 24.23 -47.14 -48.66
CA HIS A 40 25.56 -46.73 -49.16
C HIS A 40 26.31 -45.81 -48.17
N PRO A 41 27.10 -46.36 -47.23
CA PRO A 41 27.78 -45.61 -46.17
C PRO A 41 28.78 -44.55 -46.68
N ASP A 42 29.34 -44.75 -47.87
CA ASP A 42 30.33 -43.84 -48.46
C ASP A 42 29.71 -42.57 -49.09
N GLY A 43 28.37 -42.51 -49.22
CA GLY A 43 27.62 -41.38 -49.79
C GLY A 43 27.26 -40.26 -48.79
N VAL A 44 27.46 -40.49 -47.49
CA VAL A 44 26.98 -39.61 -46.40
C VAL A 44 27.65 -38.22 -46.44
N SER A 45 28.87 -38.10 -46.98
CA SER A 45 29.57 -36.81 -47.08
C SER A 45 29.00 -35.86 -48.13
N GLY A 46 28.29 -36.37 -49.15
CA GLY A 46 27.69 -35.58 -50.22
C GLY A 46 26.36 -34.97 -49.81
N VAL A 47 25.50 -35.77 -49.15
CA VAL A 47 24.18 -35.33 -48.66
C VAL A 47 24.33 -34.30 -47.53
N ALA A 48 25.28 -34.49 -46.61
CA ALA A 48 25.57 -33.51 -45.56
C ALA A 48 26.03 -32.15 -46.11
N ARG A 49 26.84 -32.15 -47.19
CA ARG A 49 27.28 -30.92 -47.87
C ARG A 49 26.15 -30.22 -48.61
N TYR A 50 25.25 -30.97 -49.25
CA TYR A 50 24.09 -30.41 -49.95
C TYR A 50 23.07 -29.80 -48.97
N VAL A 51 22.78 -30.47 -47.86
CA VAL A 51 21.92 -29.96 -46.80
C VAL A 51 22.55 -28.72 -46.14
N ALA A 52 23.86 -28.73 -45.85
CA ALA A 52 24.54 -27.56 -45.29
C ALA A 52 24.55 -26.36 -46.25
N ALA A 53 24.68 -26.57 -47.56
CA ALA A 53 24.70 -25.51 -48.57
C ALA A 53 23.30 -24.93 -48.89
N ALA A 54 22.24 -25.75 -48.85
CA ALA A 54 20.87 -25.31 -49.12
C ALA A 54 20.17 -24.73 -47.89
N VAL A 55 20.50 -25.22 -46.68
CA VAL A 55 19.81 -24.84 -45.44
C VAL A 55 20.47 -23.65 -44.73
N ARG A 56 21.80 -23.47 -44.78
CA ARG A 56 22.46 -22.31 -44.16
C ARG A 56 21.98 -20.96 -44.67
N PRO A 57 21.88 -20.71 -46.00
CA PRO A 57 21.45 -19.41 -46.51
C PRO A 57 20.00 -19.08 -46.09
N SER A 58 19.14 -20.09 -46.05
CA SER A 58 17.74 -19.98 -45.61
C SER A 58 17.63 -19.70 -44.11
N ILE A 59 18.43 -20.37 -43.28
CA ILE A 59 18.50 -20.09 -41.84
C ILE A 59 19.08 -18.69 -41.59
N ASP A 60 20.13 -18.30 -42.31
CA ASP A 60 20.75 -16.98 -42.15
C ASP A 60 19.82 -15.84 -42.60
N GLU A 61 19.03 -16.02 -43.66
CA GLU A 61 17.99 -15.06 -44.06
C GLU A 61 16.83 -14.99 -43.07
N VAL A 62 16.33 -16.14 -42.59
CA VAL A 62 15.27 -16.17 -41.57
C VAL A 62 15.76 -15.57 -40.24
N THR A 63 17.03 -15.79 -39.89
CA THR A 63 17.64 -15.25 -38.68
C THR A 63 17.91 -13.75 -38.83
N LYS A 64 18.40 -13.28 -39.98
CA LYS A 64 18.51 -11.84 -40.29
C LYS A 64 17.15 -11.15 -40.32
N ALA A 65 16.13 -11.78 -40.90
CA ALA A 65 14.78 -11.21 -40.94
C ALA A 65 14.15 -11.18 -39.53
N LYS A 66 14.40 -12.19 -38.69
CA LYS A 66 13.99 -12.17 -37.28
C LYS A 66 14.76 -11.16 -36.44
N LEU A 67 16.06 -11.01 -36.66
CA LEU A 67 16.89 -10.01 -35.99
C LEU A 67 16.49 -8.59 -36.41
N ALA A 68 16.28 -8.34 -37.71
CA ALA A 68 15.77 -7.04 -38.19
C ALA A 68 14.35 -6.76 -37.68
N ARG A 69 13.51 -7.79 -37.52
CA ARG A 69 12.19 -7.68 -36.88
C ARG A 69 12.33 -7.40 -35.38
N LEU A 70 13.32 -7.98 -34.69
CA LEU A 70 13.62 -7.70 -33.28
C LEU A 70 14.17 -6.28 -33.12
N ASP A 71 15.08 -5.82 -33.97
CA ASP A 71 15.57 -4.43 -33.98
C ASP A 71 14.44 -3.45 -34.28
N GLN A 72 13.55 -3.75 -35.24
CA GLN A 72 12.34 -2.95 -35.48
C GLN A 72 11.39 -2.96 -34.28
N LEU A 73 11.20 -4.11 -33.64
CA LEU A 73 10.39 -4.21 -32.43
C LEU A 73 11.06 -3.54 -31.22
N GLU A 74 12.39 -3.44 -31.14
CA GLU A 74 13.11 -2.68 -30.12
C GLU A 74 13.05 -1.17 -30.40
N VAL A 75 13.04 -0.74 -31.67
CA VAL A 75 12.81 0.66 -32.05
C VAL A 75 11.35 1.07 -31.83
N GLU A 76 10.39 0.18 -32.15
CA GLU A 76 8.96 0.39 -31.88
C GLU A 76 8.61 0.23 -30.38
N ALA A 77 9.26 -0.66 -29.65
CA ALA A 77 9.19 -0.74 -28.19
C ALA A 77 9.94 0.42 -27.51
N GLY A 78 10.96 0.98 -28.17
CA GLY A 78 11.58 2.25 -27.80
C GLY A 78 10.63 3.44 -27.96
N ALA A 79 9.63 3.33 -28.83
CA ALA A 79 8.50 4.26 -28.90
C ALA A 79 7.35 3.91 -27.93
N TYR A 80 7.35 2.68 -27.41
CA TYR A 80 6.56 2.23 -26.25
C TYR A 80 7.39 2.25 -24.95
N VAL A 81 8.39 3.12 -24.87
CA VAL A 81 8.84 3.63 -23.57
C VAL A 81 7.59 4.29 -22.99
N VAL A 82 7.05 3.73 -21.89
CA VAL A 82 6.13 4.45 -20.99
C VAL A 82 6.68 5.86 -20.95
N SER A 83 6.02 6.83 -21.57
CA SER A 83 6.63 8.14 -21.78
C SER A 83 6.90 8.69 -20.38
N HIS A 84 8.13 8.57 -19.92
CA HIS A 84 8.63 9.37 -18.82
C HIS A 84 8.54 10.74 -19.45
N GLY A 85 7.52 11.52 -19.07
CA GLY A 85 7.28 12.84 -19.65
C GLY A 85 8.59 13.62 -19.70
N ARG A 86 8.75 14.55 -20.64
CA ARG A 86 9.98 15.34 -20.72
C ARG A 86 10.30 15.88 -19.33
N CYS A 87 11.37 15.38 -18.75
CA CYS A 87 11.82 15.77 -17.42
C CYS A 87 12.94 16.79 -17.61
N ASP A 88 12.97 17.81 -16.76
CA ASP A 88 14.10 18.71 -16.74
C ASP A 88 15.40 17.96 -16.33
N ALA A 89 16.54 18.53 -16.69
CA ALA A 89 17.83 17.89 -16.47
C ALA A 89 18.15 17.63 -14.98
N SER A 90 17.64 18.46 -14.07
CA SER A 90 17.85 18.31 -12.62
C SER A 90 17.09 17.09 -12.09
N LEU A 91 15.80 16.98 -12.43
CA LEU A 91 14.97 15.83 -12.01
C LEU A 91 15.41 14.53 -12.71
N SER A 92 15.84 14.61 -13.98
CA SER A 92 16.46 13.47 -14.67
C SER A 92 17.71 12.97 -13.96
N ALA A 93 18.60 13.86 -13.52
CA ALA A 93 19.80 13.47 -12.78
C ALA A 93 19.47 12.77 -11.45
N GLN A 94 18.44 13.24 -10.74
CA GLN A 94 17.95 12.59 -9.51
C GLN A 94 17.44 11.16 -9.80
N LEU A 95 16.66 10.98 -10.87
CA LEU A 95 16.19 9.64 -11.29
C LEU A 95 17.36 8.72 -11.66
N GLU A 96 18.36 9.23 -12.40
CA GLU A 96 19.56 8.47 -12.78
C GLU A 96 20.38 8.05 -11.55
N GLU A 97 20.49 8.90 -10.53
CA GLU A 97 21.15 8.56 -9.27
C GLU A 97 20.44 7.41 -8.55
N LEU A 98 19.11 7.45 -8.48
CA LEU A 98 18.31 6.37 -7.88
C LEU A 98 18.44 5.07 -8.66
N ASP A 99 18.34 5.14 -9.99
CA ASP A 99 18.47 3.99 -10.88
C ASP A 99 19.89 3.39 -10.79
N ALA A 100 20.94 4.19 -10.62
CA ALA A 100 22.30 3.72 -10.38
C ALA A 100 22.47 3.06 -9.01
N ARG A 101 21.76 3.56 -7.98
CA ARG A 101 21.84 3.04 -6.61
C ARG A 101 21.14 1.70 -6.43
N TRP A 102 19.95 1.54 -7.01
CA TRP A 102 19.09 0.37 -6.77
C TRP A 102 18.79 -0.47 -7.99
N GLY A 103 19.09 0.03 -9.19
CA GLY A 103 18.68 -0.58 -10.45
C GLY A 103 17.27 -0.14 -10.86
N ARG A 104 17.15 0.35 -12.10
CA ARG A 104 15.88 0.84 -12.67
C ARG A 104 14.73 -0.17 -12.54
N THR A 105 14.94 -1.42 -12.96
CA THR A 105 13.91 -2.47 -12.90
C THR A 105 13.46 -2.76 -11.47
N ALA A 106 14.37 -2.73 -10.51
CA ALA A 106 14.05 -2.95 -9.10
C ALA A 106 13.11 -1.87 -8.56
N LEU A 107 13.38 -0.62 -8.93
CA LEU A 107 12.55 0.51 -8.53
C LEU A 107 11.23 0.57 -9.30
N ASP A 108 11.19 0.21 -10.58
CA ASP A 108 9.94 0.08 -11.35
C ASP A 108 9.01 -0.95 -10.71
N MET A 109 9.56 -2.08 -10.24
CA MET A 109 8.80 -3.10 -9.53
C MET A 109 8.23 -2.62 -8.19
N SER A 110 8.80 -1.57 -7.57
CA SER A 110 8.31 -1.04 -6.29
C SER A 110 6.94 -0.38 -6.40
N VAL A 111 6.47 -0.04 -7.61
CA VAL A 111 5.13 0.52 -7.83
C VAL A 111 4.10 -0.61 -7.79
N GLY A 112 3.44 -0.77 -6.64
CA GLY A 112 2.45 -1.82 -6.41
C GLY A 112 1.08 -1.52 -7.01
N TYR A 113 0.72 -0.24 -7.12
CA TYR A 113 -0.41 0.27 -7.90
C TYR A 113 -0.10 1.73 -8.24
N GLU A 114 -0.07 2.08 -9.52
CA GLU A 114 0.39 3.40 -9.95
C GLU A 114 -0.64 4.50 -9.71
N GLY A 115 -1.92 4.15 -9.87
CA GLY A 115 -3.04 5.09 -9.93
C GLY A 115 -2.95 6.09 -11.08
N SER A 116 -3.94 6.96 -11.21
CA SER A 116 -3.91 8.07 -12.14
C SER A 116 -2.84 9.10 -11.77
N GLY A 117 -2.49 9.20 -10.48
CA GLY A 117 -1.57 10.18 -9.91
C GLY A 117 -2.10 11.61 -9.93
N LEU A 118 -3.38 11.85 -10.24
CA LEU A 118 -3.93 13.20 -10.43
C LEU A 118 -3.78 14.10 -9.20
N ARG A 119 -4.16 13.61 -8.01
CA ARG A 119 -4.01 14.34 -6.75
C ARG A 119 -2.54 14.59 -6.40
N VAL A 120 -1.67 13.59 -6.61
CA VAL A 120 -0.22 13.74 -6.37
C VAL A 120 0.38 14.80 -7.30
N ARG A 121 -0.05 14.87 -8.57
CA ARG A 121 0.43 15.91 -9.50
C ARG A 121 0.05 17.33 -9.07
N ARG A 122 -1.08 17.53 -8.36
CA ARG A 122 -1.42 18.84 -7.77
C ARG A 122 -0.43 19.24 -6.68
N VAL A 123 -0.03 18.30 -5.82
CA VAL A 123 1.03 18.52 -4.83
C VAL A 123 2.36 18.85 -5.53
N VAL A 124 2.72 18.09 -6.55
CA VAL A 124 3.94 18.32 -7.32
C VAL A 124 3.95 19.67 -8.05
N GLN A 125 2.80 20.15 -8.52
CA GLN A 125 2.71 21.51 -9.06
C GLN A 125 3.01 22.57 -8.03
N LYS A 126 2.55 22.41 -6.78
CA LYS A 126 2.93 23.33 -5.69
C LYS A 126 4.44 23.30 -5.48
N LEU A 127 5.06 22.12 -5.47
CA LEU A 127 6.51 21.96 -5.37
C LEU A 127 7.25 22.67 -6.51
N LEU A 128 6.84 22.44 -7.76
CA LEU A 128 7.44 23.07 -8.95
C LEU A 128 7.25 24.59 -8.97
N ALA A 129 6.12 25.09 -8.44
CA ALA A 129 5.82 26.50 -8.35
C ALA A 129 6.48 27.21 -7.13
N GLY A 130 7.28 26.48 -6.33
CA GLY A 130 7.92 27.04 -5.14
C GLY A 130 6.95 27.41 -4.01
N GLN A 131 5.75 26.81 -4.01
CA GLN A 131 4.75 27.04 -2.97
C GLN A 131 5.04 26.19 -1.73
N ARG A 132 4.44 26.57 -0.60
CA ARG A 132 4.46 25.73 0.61
C ARG A 132 3.71 24.42 0.38
N VAL A 133 4.33 23.31 0.76
CA VAL A 133 3.73 21.97 0.75
C VAL A 133 3.81 21.35 2.13
N SER A 134 2.66 21.01 2.70
CA SER A 134 2.55 20.34 3.99
C SER A 134 2.29 18.84 3.82
N ILE A 135 3.13 18.00 4.42
CA ILE A 135 3.11 16.54 4.28
C ILE A 135 2.93 15.92 5.66
N THR A 136 1.87 15.13 5.84
CA THR A 136 1.61 14.37 7.06
C THR A 136 1.92 12.90 6.81
N VAL A 137 2.80 12.32 7.63
CA VAL A 137 3.11 10.89 7.58
C VAL A 137 2.49 10.17 8.75
N LEU A 138 1.62 9.19 8.46
CA LEU A 138 1.01 8.32 9.45
C LEU A 138 1.54 6.90 9.25
N GLY A 139 1.97 6.26 10.32
CA GLY A 139 2.51 4.91 10.23
C GLY A 139 2.84 4.28 11.57
N GLY A 140 3.40 3.09 11.48
CA GLY A 140 3.81 2.27 12.61
C GLY A 140 5.23 2.53 13.12
N SER A 141 5.80 1.50 13.75
CA SER A 141 7.15 1.56 14.36
C SER A 141 8.27 1.71 13.34
N ILE A 142 8.11 1.17 12.13
CA ILE A 142 9.06 1.38 11.02
C ILE A 142 9.09 2.87 10.71
N THR A 143 7.95 3.48 10.41
CA THR A 143 7.86 4.91 10.10
C THR A 143 8.33 5.80 11.26
N PHE A 144 8.10 5.41 12.51
CA PHE A 144 8.66 6.10 13.68
C PHE A 144 10.20 6.08 13.73
N GLY A 145 10.85 5.06 13.18
CA GLY A 145 12.31 4.85 13.23
C GLY A 145 12.75 3.94 14.37
N HIS A 146 11.93 2.95 14.73
CA HIS A 146 12.29 1.96 15.76
C HIS A 146 13.50 1.12 15.33
N SER A 147 14.35 0.75 16.30
CA SER A 147 15.59 -0.03 16.09
C SER A 147 16.68 0.64 15.24
N MET A 148 16.55 1.94 14.94
CA MET A 148 17.59 2.70 14.24
C MET A 148 18.71 3.12 15.21
N ALA A 149 19.94 3.22 14.71
CA ALA A 149 21.08 3.64 15.52
C ALA A 149 21.05 5.15 15.80
N GLU A 150 21.80 5.59 16.81
CA GLU A 150 21.98 7.02 17.04
C GLU A 150 22.63 7.68 15.81
N GLY A 151 22.04 8.77 15.32
CA GLY A 151 22.48 9.49 14.13
C GLY A 151 21.79 9.06 12.83
N ASP A 152 21.15 7.88 12.81
CA ASP A 152 20.35 7.44 11.66
C ASP A 152 19.13 8.36 11.42
N ARG A 153 18.52 8.23 10.25
CA ARG A 153 17.37 9.03 9.80
C ARG A 153 16.24 8.14 9.30
N PRO A 154 15.04 8.20 9.88
CA PRO A 154 13.92 7.42 9.38
C PRO A 154 13.49 7.91 8.00
N TRP A 155 12.86 7.02 7.23
CA TRP A 155 12.47 7.26 5.84
C TRP A 155 11.69 8.57 5.61
N PRO A 156 10.81 9.05 6.53
CA PRO A 156 10.11 10.32 6.31
C PRO A 156 11.07 11.52 6.28
N LEU A 157 12.12 11.51 7.12
CA LEU A 157 13.12 12.59 7.14
C LEU A 157 14.02 12.53 5.90
N LEU A 158 14.45 11.34 5.50
CA LEU A 158 15.20 11.15 4.26
C LEU A 158 14.41 11.64 3.04
N LEU A 159 13.11 11.31 2.97
CA LEU A 159 12.24 11.80 1.91
C LEU A 159 12.10 13.34 1.95
N ALA A 160 11.97 13.95 3.13
CA ALA A 160 11.91 15.40 3.26
C ALA A 160 13.20 16.07 2.74
N GLU A 161 14.36 15.50 3.06
CA GLU A 161 15.66 15.98 2.57
C GLU A 161 15.77 15.87 1.04
N GLN A 162 15.34 14.75 0.47
CA GLN A 162 15.31 14.51 -0.98
C GLN A 162 14.38 15.48 -1.71
N LEU A 163 13.17 15.69 -1.19
CA LEU A 163 12.22 16.64 -1.75
C LEU A 163 12.76 18.06 -1.69
N ARG A 164 13.39 18.48 -0.59
CA ARG A 164 14.01 19.82 -0.49
C ARG A 164 15.18 19.99 -1.46
N SER A 165 15.94 18.93 -1.71
CA SER A 165 17.02 18.94 -2.70
C SER A 165 16.48 19.06 -4.14
N ALA A 166 15.40 18.35 -4.47
CA ALA A 166 14.84 18.36 -5.82
C ALA A 166 13.98 19.60 -6.12
N PHE A 167 13.35 20.18 -5.10
CA PHE A 167 12.47 21.34 -5.22
C PHE A 167 12.94 22.48 -4.30
N PRO A 168 14.14 23.04 -4.52
CA PRO A 168 14.79 23.98 -3.58
C PRO A 168 14.05 25.31 -3.40
N ASN A 169 13.12 25.64 -4.29
CA ASN A 169 12.32 26.86 -4.20
C ASN A 169 11.03 26.68 -3.39
N ALA A 170 10.66 25.45 -3.03
CA ALA A 170 9.44 25.16 -2.28
C ALA A 170 9.70 25.15 -0.76
N ASP A 171 8.74 25.65 0.01
CA ASP A 171 8.73 25.51 1.47
C ASP A 171 8.11 24.16 1.85
N ILE A 172 8.96 23.17 2.09
CA ILE A 172 8.54 21.77 2.33
C ILE A 172 8.53 21.48 3.83
N TYR A 173 7.33 21.30 4.36
CA TYR A 173 7.08 20.91 5.73
C TYR A 173 6.57 19.47 5.76
N LEU A 174 7.33 18.58 6.41
CA LEU A 174 6.96 17.17 6.56
C LEU A 174 6.98 16.80 8.04
N GLU A 175 5.88 16.24 8.52
CA GLU A 175 5.73 15.75 9.88
C GLU A 175 5.67 14.23 9.92
N ASN A 176 6.51 13.63 10.75
CA ASN A 176 6.43 12.23 11.10
C ASN A 176 5.54 12.05 12.33
N ASN A 177 4.25 11.80 12.09
CA ASN A 177 3.23 11.59 13.11
C ASN A 177 2.95 10.09 13.34
N ALA A 178 3.93 9.24 13.04
CA ALA A 178 3.85 7.81 13.31
C ALA A 178 3.82 7.49 14.81
N ILE A 179 3.07 6.44 15.16
CA ILE A 179 3.05 5.86 16.50
C ILE A 179 3.49 4.41 16.36
N GLY A 180 4.45 3.98 17.19
CA GLY A 180 4.92 2.60 17.16
C GLY A 180 3.77 1.62 17.38
N ALA A 181 3.77 0.48 16.67
CA ALA A 181 2.77 -0.59 16.85
C ALA A 181 1.28 -0.16 16.76
N THR A 182 0.95 0.78 15.87
CA THR A 182 -0.43 1.18 15.52
C THR A 182 -0.65 1.06 14.02
N GLY A 183 -1.87 0.68 13.61
CA GLY A 183 -2.25 0.54 12.21
C GLY A 183 -3.44 1.42 11.85
N SER A 184 -4.10 1.09 10.73
CA SER A 184 -5.29 1.80 10.27
C SER A 184 -6.44 1.73 11.27
N ASP A 185 -6.53 0.69 12.10
CA ASP A 185 -7.55 0.54 13.15
C ASP A 185 -7.53 1.62 14.24
N TYR A 186 -6.39 2.28 14.42
CA TYR A 186 -6.21 3.45 15.28
C TYR A 186 -6.40 4.74 14.50
N PHE A 187 -5.71 4.86 13.36
CA PHE A 187 -5.69 6.12 12.61
C PHE A 187 -7.03 6.43 11.95
N ASP A 188 -7.84 5.44 11.57
CA ASP A 188 -9.17 5.65 10.99
C ASP A 188 -10.08 6.54 11.85
N ALA A 189 -9.89 6.51 13.18
CA ALA A 189 -10.59 7.35 14.12
C ALA A 189 -9.74 8.51 14.66
N CYS A 190 -8.45 8.26 14.90
CA CYS A 190 -7.60 9.18 15.65
C CYS A 190 -6.69 10.06 14.79
N TYR A 191 -6.65 9.90 13.46
CA TYR A 191 -5.83 10.75 12.58
C TYR A 191 -6.06 12.27 12.74
N PRO A 192 -7.23 12.81 13.15
CA PRO A 192 -7.40 14.26 13.30
C PRO A 192 -6.46 14.84 14.36
N HIS A 193 -5.97 14.03 15.30
CA HIS A 193 -4.97 14.44 16.29
C HIS A 193 -3.53 14.41 15.75
N HIS A 194 -3.31 13.80 14.58
CA HIS A 194 -2.01 13.50 13.98
C HIS A 194 -1.81 14.19 12.63
N THR A 195 -2.59 15.24 12.36
CA THR A 195 -2.51 15.99 11.11
C THR A 195 -2.65 17.47 11.40
N ALA A 196 -1.92 18.29 10.63
CA ALA A 196 -2.13 19.73 10.61
C ALA A 196 -3.27 20.09 9.65
N GLU A 197 -3.96 21.19 9.94
CA GLU A 197 -4.86 21.83 8.97
C GLU A 197 -4.08 22.20 7.69
N GLY A 198 -4.69 22.00 6.52
CA GLY A 198 -4.08 22.32 5.24
C GLY A 198 -2.98 21.35 4.79
N THR A 199 -2.96 20.12 5.31
CA THR A 199 -2.11 19.05 4.77
C THR A 199 -2.41 18.83 3.28
N ASP A 200 -1.37 18.84 2.44
CA ASP A 200 -1.46 18.63 0.99
C ASP A 200 -1.25 17.17 0.59
N LEU A 201 -0.44 16.44 1.35
CA LEU A 201 -0.07 15.06 1.06
C LEU A 201 -0.06 14.22 2.34
N PHE A 202 -0.83 13.15 2.34
CA PHE A 202 -0.79 12.11 3.35
C PHE A 202 0.02 10.90 2.85
N LEU A 203 0.95 10.44 3.66
CA LEU A 203 1.70 9.21 3.41
C LEU A 203 1.33 8.18 4.48
N PHE A 204 0.78 7.04 4.06
CA PHE A 204 0.28 5.99 4.97
C PHE A 204 1.15 4.74 4.90
N GLU A 205 1.67 4.31 6.04
CA GLU A 205 2.49 3.09 6.16
C GLU A 205 1.97 2.22 7.31
N PHE A 206 1.05 1.30 7.00
CA PHE A 206 0.40 0.45 7.99
C PHE A 206 0.52 -1.05 7.69
N ALA A 207 1.13 -1.44 6.56
CA ALA A 207 1.06 -2.80 6.02
C ALA A 207 1.46 -3.88 7.04
N VAL A 208 2.52 -3.61 7.79
CA VAL A 208 3.04 -4.49 8.83
C VAL A 208 2.11 -4.53 10.04
N ASN A 209 1.58 -3.39 10.47
CA ASN A 209 0.72 -3.32 11.66
C ASN A 209 -0.66 -3.91 11.42
N ASP A 210 -1.24 -3.66 10.25
CA ASP A 210 -2.55 -4.15 9.87
C ASP A 210 -2.56 -5.68 9.73
N ALA A 211 -1.46 -6.30 9.30
CA ALA A 211 -1.32 -7.75 9.34
C ALA A 211 -1.40 -8.33 10.77
N ILE A 212 -0.83 -7.62 11.74
CA ILE A 212 -0.89 -8.02 13.16
C ILE A 212 -2.30 -7.82 13.70
N ILE A 213 -2.99 -6.76 13.29
CA ILE A 213 -4.37 -6.46 13.66
C ILE A 213 -5.32 -7.53 13.10
N GLU A 214 -5.16 -7.96 11.85
CA GLU A 214 -5.96 -9.05 11.27
C GLU A 214 -5.80 -10.36 12.04
N MET A 215 -4.59 -10.65 12.52
CA MET A 215 -4.34 -11.80 13.38
C MET A 215 -4.96 -11.63 14.78
N ALA A 216 -5.03 -10.39 15.28
CA ALA A 216 -5.59 -10.06 16.59
C ALA A 216 -7.12 -10.08 16.60
N ALA A 217 -7.75 -9.57 15.55
CA ALA A 217 -9.18 -9.45 15.49
C ALA A 217 -9.80 -10.82 15.17
N GLU A 218 -10.28 -11.52 16.20
CA GLU A 218 -11.08 -12.75 16.05
C GLU A 218 -12.38 -12.46 15.26
N HIS A 219 -12.26 -12.41 13.92
CA HIS A 219 -13.33 -12.32 12.93
C HIS A 219 -14.14 -11.01 12.81
N VAL A 220 -13.89 -9.98 13.63
CA VAL A 220 -14.73 -8.76 13.65
C VAL A 220 -14.10 -7.53 12.99
N LEU A 221 -12.77 -7.39 12.96
CA LEU A 221 -12.12 -6.24 12.33
C LEU A 221 -11.58 -6.57 10.95
N ASP A 222 -11.92 -5.71 10.00
CA ASP A 222 -11.53 -5.81 8.62
C ASP A 222 -10.59 -4.66 8.27
N THR A 223 -9.34 -4.97 7.89
CA THR A 223 -8.37 -3.95 7.46
C THR A 223 -8.90 -3.13 6.29
N ILE A 224 -9.68 -3.73 5.38
CA ILE A 224 -10.29 -3.00 4.27
C ILE A 224 -11.22 -1.91 4.83
N TRP A 225 -12.07 -2.25 5.79
CA TRP A 225 -12.94 -1.31 6.47
C TRP A 225 -12.16 -0.16 7.12
N HIS A 226 -11.12 -0.45 7.90
CA HIS A 226 -10.33 0.60 8.57
C HIS A 226 -9.58 1.51 7.59
N ALA A 227 -8.93 0.93 6.59
CA ALA A 227 -8.22 1.68 5.57
C ALA A 227 -9.18 2.51 4.69
N GLU A 228 -10.33 1.96 4.31
CA GLU A 228 -11.40 2.68 3.61
C GLU A 228 -11.94 3.84 4.45
N HIS A 229 -12.24 3.58 5.73
CA HIS A 229 -12.76 4.56 6.67
C HIS A 229 -11.80 5.74 6.84
N LEU A 230 -10.49 5.47 6.98
CA LEU A 230 -9.45 6.51 7.02
C LEU A 230 -9.40 7.32 5.73
N VAL A 231 -9.32 6.66 4.57
CA VAL A 231 -9.26 7.31 3.24
C VAL A 231 -10.47 8.23 3.02
N ARG A 232 -11.68 7.76 3.33
CA ARG A 232 -12.89 8.55 3.18
C ARG A 232 -12.94 9.72 4.15
N SER A 233 -12.53 9.53 5.40
CA SER A 233 -12.52 10.61 6.39
C SER A 233 -11.51 11.71 5.99
N VAL A 234 -10.33 11.33 5.50
CA VAL A 234 -9.35 12.28 4.95
C VAL A 234 -9.89 12.96 3.69
N GLY A 235 -10.50 12.23 2.76
CA GLY A 235 -11.11 12.82 1.56
C GLY A 235 -12.25 13.80 1.87
N HIS A 236 -12.97 13.59 2.98
CA HIS A 236 -14.02 14.51 3.42
C HIS A 236 -13.46 15.77 4.10
N THR A 237 -12.46 15.62 4.97
CA THR A 237 -11.89 16.74 5.76
C THR A 237 -10.79 17.50 5.03
N HIS A 238 -10.12 16.86 4.08
CA HIS A 238 -9.01 17.38 3.27
C HIS A 238 -9.26 17.06 1.78
N PRO A 239 -10.32 17.62 1.16
CA PRO A 239 -10.77 17.24 -0.19
C PRO A 239 -9.74 17.52 -1.29
N ASP A 240 -8.76 18.40 -1.06
CA ASP A 240 -7.68 18.71 -2.00
C ASP A 240 -6.40 17.89 -1.77
N ALA A 241 -6.30 17.15 -0.65
CA ALA A 241 -5.09 16.41 -0.33
C ALA A 241 -4.91 15.18 -1.23
N ALA A 242 -3.66 14.82 -1.46
CA ALA A 242 -3.28 13.53 -2.03
C ALA A 242 -3.01 12.51 -0.92
N ILE A 243 -3.18 11.23 -1.24
CA ILE A 243 -2.82 10.11 -0.37
C ILE A 243 -1.86 9.21 -1.17
N ILE A 244 -0.83 8.67 -0.52
CA ILE A 244 -0.01 7.58 -1.05
C ILE A 244 0.15 6.51 0.03
N PHE A 245 -0.11 5.25 -0.32
CA PHE A 245 0.23 4.12 0.53
C PHE A 245 1.68 3.67 0.30
N LEU A 246 2.44 3.52 1.38
CA LEU A 246 3.71 2.82 1.43
C LEU A 246 3.51 1.46 2.11
N SER A 247 3.83 0.39 1.40
CA SER A 247 3.79 -0.97 1.96
C SER A 247 5.21 -1.45 2.29
N ALA A 248 5.63 -1.27 3.54
CA ALA A 248 6.81 -1.92 4.08
C ALA A 248 6.58 -3.43 4.27
N TRP A 249 7.66 -4.19 4.46
CA TRP A 249 7.63 -5.63 4.75
C TRP A 249 8.67 -5.96 5.81
N GLN A 250 8.37 -6.92 6.69
CA GLN A 250 9.27 -7.40 7.74
C GLN A 250 9.44 -8.93 7.70
N LYS A 251 10.62 -9.43 8.08
CA LYS A 251 10.94 -10.87 8.03
C LYS A 251 9.99 -11.77 8.84
N PRO A 252 9.55 -11.42 10.07
CA PRO A 252 8.68 -12.31 10.84
C PRO A 252 7.31 -12.54 10.20
N GLN A 253 6.91 -11.69 9.24
CA GLN A 253 5.65 -11.82 8.55
C GLN A 253 5.75 -12.72 7.32
N LEU A 254 4.60 -13.25 6.95
CA LEU A 254 4.42 -13.92 5.67
C LEU A 254 4.59 -12.92 4.52
N TYR A 255 4.59 -13.43 3.30
CA TYR A 255 4.50 -12.55 2.13
C TYR A 255 3.21 -11.73 2.16
N MET A 256 2.09 -12.33 2.59
CA MET A 256 0.82 -11.63 2.76
C MET A 256 0.82 -10.80 4.05
N THR A 257 0.35 -9.56 3.96
CA THR A 257 0.30 -8.57 5.04
C THR A 257 -0.92 -7.65 4.86
N GLY A 258 -1.11 -6.64 5.70
CA GLY A 258 -2.16 -5.64 5.50
C GLY A 258 -2.03 -4.87 4.17
N ALA A 259 -0.87 -4.92 3.51
CA ALA A 259 -0.67 -4.38 2.17
C ALA A 259 -1.63 -4.93 1.11
N ASP A 260 -2.19 -6.12 1.33
CA ASP A 260 -3.12 -6.77 0.41
C ASP A 260 -4.52 -6.15 0.52
N ALA A 261 -4.98 -5.84 1.73
CA ALA A 261 -6.17 -5.02 1.96
C ALA A 261 -5.97 -3.59 1.45
N HIS A 262 -4.79 -2.99 1.67
CA HIS A 262 -4.46 -1.66 1.14
C HIS A 262 -4.47 -1.62 -0.39
N ALA A 263 -4.12 -2.72 -1.07
CA ALA A 263 -4.21 -2.80 -2.54
C ALA A 263 -5.66 -2.70 -3.02
N THR A 264 -6.59 -3.40 -2.37
CA THR A 264 -8.03 -3.28 -2.69
C THR A 264 -8.53 -1.84 -2.51
N VAL A 265 -8.16 -1.19 -1.41
CA VAL A 265 -8.52 0.22 -1.17
C VAL A 265 -7.87 1.15 -2.20
N SER A 266 -6.60 0.90 -2.54
CA SER A 266 -5.85 1.68 -3.52
C SER A 266 -6.49 1.64 -4.90
N GLU A 267 -6.89 0.46 -5.36
CA GLU A 267 -7.55 0.29 -6.66
C GLU A 267 -8.93 0.93 -6.72
N TYR A 268 -9.71 0.84 -5.63
CA TYR A 268 -11.07 1.39 -5.57
C TYR A 268 -11.10 2.92 -5.50
N TYR A 269 -10.17 3.52 -4.75
CA TYR A 269 -10.11 4.97 -4.51
C TYR A 269 -9.08 5.71 -5.37
N ASP A 270 -8.45 5.02 -6.34
CA ASP A 270 -7.39 5.56 -7.21
C ASP A 270 -6.23 6.20 -6.41
N ILE A 271 -5.75 5.48 -5.39
CA ILE A 271 -4.67 5.92 -4.50
C ILE A 271 -3.38 5.19 -4.86
N PRO A 272 -2.31 5.90 -5.24
CA PRO A 272 -1.03 5.27 -5.53
C PRO A 272 -0.49 4.47 -4.36
N ARG A 273 0.09 3.32 -4.67
CA ARG A 273 0.74 2.44 -3.69
C ARG A 273 2.14 2.06 -4.16
N VAL A 274 3.13 2.41 -3.35
CA VAL A 274 4.52 1.95 -3.49
C VAL A 274 4.82 0.91 -2.42
N SER A 275 5.68 -0.05 -2.72
CA SER A 275 5.93 -1.18 -1.85
C SER A 275 7.38 -1.63 -1.90
N SER A 276 7.99 -1.82 -0.74
CA SER A 276 9.30 -2.48 -0.68
C SER A 276 9.17 -3.99 -0.93
N ARG A 277 8.01 -4.58 -0.61
CA ARG A 277 7.74 -6.01 -0.71
C ARG A 277 7.88 -6.54 -2.13
N THR A 278 7.49 -5.79 -3.15
CA THR A 278 7.39 -6.31 -4.54
C THR A 278 8.74 -6.67 -5.15
N PHE A 279 9.80 -5.93 -4.81
CA PHE A 279 11.17 -6.22 -5.23
C PHE A 279 12.03 -6.80 -4.10
N LEU A 280 12.14 -6.09 -2.97
CA LEU A 280 13.12 -6.43 -1.93
C LEU A 280 12.88 -7.83 -1.36
N TYR A 281 11.63 -8.25 -1.18
CA TYR A 281 11.32 -9.63 -0.75
C TYR A 281 11.85 -10.67 -1.74
N ARG A 282 11.65 -10.46 -3.04
CA ARG A 282 12.09 -11.40 -4.09
C ARG A 282 13.61 -11.49 -4.16
N TYR A 283 14.29 -10.35 -4.01
CA TYR A 283 15.74 -10.29 -3.89
C TYR A 283 16.20 -11.11 -2.66
N MET A 284 15.63 -10.82 -1.49
CA MET A 284 15.99 -11.50 -0.23
C MET A 284 15.68 -13.00 -0.21
N LEU A 285 14.72 -13.48 -1.02
CA LEU A 285 14.49 -14.92 -1.19
C LEU A 285 15.68 -15.64 -1.83
N GLN A 286 16.41 -14.94 -2.72
CA GLN A 286 17.59 -15.44 -3.43
C GLN A 286 18.88 -15.16 -2.64
N HIS A 287 18.88 -14.10 -1.81
CA HIS A 287 20.03 -13.57 -1.08
C HIS A 287 19.74 -13.52 0.44
N ARG A 288 19.44 -14.67 1.05
CA ARG A 288 18.96 -14.73 2.45
C ARG A 288 20.00 -14.30 3.49
N ASP A 289 21.27 -14.47 3.16
CA ASP A 289 22.42 -14.04 3.95
C ASP A 289 22.57 -12.51 3.98
N GLU A 290 21.98 -11.80 3.01
CA GLU A 290 22.01 -10.34 2.90
C GLU A 290 20.84 -9.65 3.64
N LEU A 291 20.00 -10.39 4.39
CA LEU A 291 18.90 -9.77 5.17
C LEU A 291 19.39 -8.64 6.10
N GLY A 292 20.56 -8.83 6.71
CA GLY A 292 21.19 -7.85 7.60
C GLY A 292 21.58 -6.53 6.94
N ASP A 293 21.65 -6.49 5.60
CA ASP A 293 21.96 -5.26 4.87
C ASP A 293 20.82 -4.26 4.95
N HIS A 294 19.57 -4.71 5.02
CA HIS A 294 18.39 -3.84 4.98
C HIS A 294 17.58 -3.88 6.27
N TYR A 295 17.77 -4.91 7.09
CA TYR A 295 17.01 -5.15 8.31
C TYR A 295 17.95 -5.32 9.49
N THR A 296 17.53 -4.85 10.66
CA THR A 296 18.34 -4.97 11.87
C THR A 296 18.26 -6.39 12.46
N PRO A 297 19.39 -7.08 12.70
CA PRO A 297 19.37 -8.41 13.28
C PRO A 297 18.93 -8.41 14.75
N THR A 298 18.99 -7.24 15.42
CA THR A 298 18.75 -7.09 16.87
C THR A 298 17.30 -7.37 17.29
N ASP A 299 16.34 -7.26 16.37
CA ASP A 299 14.92 -7.53 16.61
C ASP A 299 14.38 -8.66 15.73
N ASN A 300 15.24 -9.62 15.36
CA ASN A 300 14.94 -10.70 14.42
C ASN A 300 14.49 -10.17 13.03
N TYR A 301 15.13 -9.10 12.56
CA TYR A 301 14.88 -8.52 11.23
C TYR A 301 13.43 -8.04 11.05
N SER A 302 12.83 -7.57 12.15
CA SER A 302 11.49 -6.98 12.17
C SER A 302 11.51 -5.57 11.61
N HIS A 303 12.54 -4.79 11.93
CA HIS A 303 12.65 -3.40 11.48
C HIS A 303 13.79 -3.22 10.48
N GLN A 304 13.61 -2.26 9.58
CA GLN A 304 14.61 -1.81 8.63
C GLN A 304 15.75 -1.09 9.36
N ASN A 305 16.98 -1.28 8.90
CA ASN A 305 18.11 -0.45 9.29
C ASN A 305 18.16 0.82 8.41
N GLN A 306 19.21 1.64 8.54
CA GLN A 306 19.38 2.85 7.73
C GLN A 306 19.29 2.61 6.20
N LYS A 307 19.86 1.52 5.68
CA LYS A 307 19.79 1.18 4.23
C LYS A 307 18.37 0.78 3.82
N GLY A 308 17.65 0.07 4.68
CA GLY A 308 16.23 -0.22 4.48
C GLY A 308 15.35 1.04 4.51
N HIS A 309 15.62 1.96 5.43
CA HIS A 309 14.97 3.28 5.47
C HIS A 309 15.27 4.13 4.24
N GLN A 310 16.52 4.11 3.77
CA GLN A 310 16.91 4.76 2.51
C GLN A 310 16.13 4.19 1.32
N TYR A 311 15.99 2.87 1.24
CA TYR A 311 15.22 2.23 0.18
C TYR A 311 13.73 2.66 0.20
N LEU A 312 13.11 2.70 1.39
CA LEU A 312 11.72 3.17 1.55
C LEU A 312 11.53 4.63 1.10
N ALA A 313 12.48 5.52 1.45
CA ALA A 313 12.46 6.90 1.00
C ALA A 313 12.64 6.99 -0.52
N ASP A 314 13.59 6.24 -1.08
CA ASP A 314 13.95 6.28 -2.50
C ASP A 314 12.82 5.80 -3.42
N ILE A 315 12.11 4.72 -3.06
CA ILE A 315 10.97 4.25 -3.88
C ILE A 315 9.81 5.26 -3.88
N MET A 316 9.57 5.93 -2.75
CA MET A 316 8.56 6.98 -2.63
C MET A 316 8.96 8.23 -3.42
N PHE A 317 10.20 8.66 -3.23
CA PHE A 317 10.76 9.82 -3.92
C PHE A 317 10.75 9.63 -5.44
N ARG A 318 11.15 8.44 -5.93
CA ARG A 318 11.10 8.11 -7.35
C ARG A 318 9.70 8.20 -7.93
N TYR A 319 8.68 7.69 -7.21
CA TYR A 319 7.29 7.83 -7.65
C TYR A 319 6.90 9.31 -7.81
N ILE A 320 7.26 10.16 -6.84
CA ILE A 320 6.99 11.61 -6.89
C ILE A 320 7.72 12.27 -8.06
N LEU A 321 9.00 11.93 -8.30
CA LEU A 321 9.77 12.42 -9.44
C LEU A 321 9.12 12.04 -10.78
N HIS A 322 8.62 10.82 -10.93
CA HIS A 322 7.89 10.43 -12.15
C HIS A 322 6.61 11.27 -12.34
N GLN A 323 5.89 11.58 -11.26
CA GLN A 323 4.74 12.49 -11.37
C GLN A 323 5.19 13.92 -11.76
N ALA A 324 6.35 14.38 -11.30
CA ALA A 324 6.93 15.67 -11.73
C ALA A 324 7.32 15.69 -13.20
N CYS A 325 8.00 14.67 -13.69
CA CYS A 325 8.32 14.55 -15.12
C CYS A 325 7.04 14.51 -15.99
N ARG A 326 5.94 13.92 -15.50
CA ARG A 326 4.64 13.94 -16.19
C ARG A 326 4.03 15.33 -16.25
N VAL A 327 4.11 16.10 -15.15
CA VAL A 327 3.65 17.50 -15.13
C VAL A 327 4.47 18.35 -16.11
N GLN A 328 5.79 18.23 -16.11
CA GLN A 328 6.67 18.97 -17.02
C GLN A 328 6.50 18.57 -18.49
N GLY A 329 6.37 17.26 -18.75
CA GLY A 329 6.19 16.72 -20.09
C GLY A 329 4.85 17.04 -20.73
N ALA A 330 3.85 17.42 -19.94
CA ALA A 330 2.52 17.76 -20.42
C ALA A 330 2.42 19.18 -21.03
N GLY A 331 3.41 20.07 -20.82
CA GLY A 331 3.39 21.42 -21.42
C GLY A 331 2.10 22.21 -21.13
N ASP A 332 1.59 22.97 -22.11
CA ASP A 332 0.30 23.69 -21.99
C ASP A 332 -0.91 22.76 -21.79
N PHE A 333 -0.79 21.46 -22.11
CA PHE A 333 -1.85 20.46 -21.84
C PHE A 333 -1.92 20.04 -20.37
N ALA A 334 -0.89 20.35 -19.56
CA ALA A 334 -0.94 20.20 -18.11
C ALA A 334 -1.99 21.13 -17.48
N GLU A 335 -2.32 22.25 -18.14
CA GLU A 335 -3.36 23.16 -17.63
C GLU A 335 -4.75 22.50 -17.66
N ASP A 336 -5.11 21.73 -18.68
CA ASP A 336 -6.46 21.14 -18.79
C ASP A 336 -6.71 19.94 -17.84
N LEU A 337 -5.70 19.10 -17.58
CA LEU A 337 -5.84 17.90 -16.73
C LEU A 337 -5.55 18.16 -15.26
N VAL A 338 -4.87 19.26 -14.95
CA VAL A 338 -4.34 19.53 -13.60
C VAL A 338 -4.79 20.89 -13.04
N ARG A 339 -5.24 21.82 -13.90
CA ARG A 339 -5.81 23.14 -13.53
C ARG A 339 -7.32 23.22 -13.75
N ALA A 340 -7.97 22.17 -14.26
CA ALA A 340 -9.41 22.03 -14.16
C ALA A 340 -9.79 22.28 -12.68
N PRO A 341 -10.68 23.24 -12.39
CA PRO A 341 -11.19 23.42 -11.05
C PRO A 341 -11.64 22.05 -10.52
N VAL A 342 -11.49 21.82 -9.22
CA VAL A 342 -11.92 20.58 -8.52
C VAL A 342 -13.38 20.22 -8.78
N SER A 343 -14.14 21.13 -9.42
CA SER A 343 -15.53 21.02 -9.80
C SER A 343 -15.80 20.50 -11.22
N GLU A 344 -14.81 20.32 -12.09
CA GLU A 344 -15.08 19.96 -13.49
C GLU A 344 -14.74 18.49 -13.79
N PRO A 345 -15.74 17.66 -14.15
CA PRO A 345 -15.53 16.30 -14.64
C PRO A 345 -14.57 16.28 -15.83
N LEU A 346 -13.66 15.31 -15.85
CA LEU A 346 -12.82 15.07 -17.02
C LEU A 346 -13.74 14.60 -18.16
N SER A 347 -13.79 15.38 -19.25
CA SER A 347 -14.45 14.96 -20.50
C SER A 347 -13.93 13.57 -20.86
N GLY A 348 -14.83 12.61 -21.13
CA GLY A 348 -14.51 11.17 -21.24
C GLY A 348 -13.13 10.94 -21.81
N PHE A 349 -12.23 10.34 -20.99
CA PHE A 349 -10.78 10.23 -21.21
C PHE A 349 -10.39 10.48 -22.68
N ARG A 350 -9.76 11.62 -23.03
CA ARG A 350 -9.56 12.03 -24.44
C ARG A 350 -9.29 10.83 -25.37
N GLY A 351 -10.18 10.62 -26.35
CA GLY A 351 -10.14 9.46 -27.26
C GLY A 351 -10.94 8.24 -26.79
N SER A 352 -11.66 8.32 -25.68
CA SER A 352 -12.49 7.26 -25.13
C SER A 352 -13.83 7.14 -25.85
N GLN A 353 -14.32 5.90 -25.93
CA GLN A 353 -15.68 5.59 -26.36
C GLN A 353 -16.72 5.82 -25.24
N LEU A 354 -16.26 6.17 -24.02
CA LEU A 354 -17.14 6.49 -22.90
C LEU A 354 -17.83 7.84 -23.16
N PRO A 355 -19.17 7.87 -23.26
CA PRO A 355 -19.90 9.06 -23.69
C PRO A 355 -20.06 10.11 -22.57
N SER A 356 -19.82 9.71 -21.33
CA SER A 356 -20.04 10.55 -20.14
C SER A 356 -18.72 11.04 -19.55
N ALA A 357 -18.75 12.21 -18.93
CA ALA A 357 -17.62 12.72 -18.16
C ALA A 357 -17.44 11.93 -16.86
N TYR A 358 -16.21 11.87 -16.37
CA TYR A 358 -15.83 11.18 -15.12
C TYR A 358 -15.27 12.21 -14.15
N ASP A 359 -15.77 12.24 -12.91
CA ASP A 359 -15.22 13.06 -11.84
C ASP A 359 -14.16 12.24 -11.08
N PRO A 360 -12.85 12.54 -11.24
CA PRO A 360 -11.79 11.85 -10.51
C PRO A 360 -11.55 12.42 -9.11
N TRP A 361 -12.29 13.47 -8.73
CA TRP A 361 -12.04 14.21 -7.49
C TRP A 361 -13.00 13.81 -6.38
N SER A 362 -14.26 13.49 -6.69
CA SER A 362 -15.19 13.01 -5.67
C SER A 362 -14.81 11.62 -5.14
N LEU A 363 -15.07 11.41 -3.85
CA LEU A 363 -15.06 10.06 -3.30
C LEU A 363 -16.16 9.24 -3.97
N PRO A 364 -15.90 7.96 -4.33
CA PRO A 364 -16.94 7.04 -4.75
C PRO A 364 -18.16 7.10 -3.82
N LEU A 365 -19.35 7.19 -4.42
CA LEU A 365 -20.60 7.32 -3.68
C LEU A 365 -20.87 6.12 -2.76
N LEU A 366 -20.52 4.93 -3.24
CA LEU A 366 -20.69 3.67 -2.55
C LEU A 366 -19.36 3.27 -1.90
N ARG A 367 -19.43 2.51 -0.80
CA ARG A 367 -18.27 1.87 -0.18
C ARG A 367 -17.90 0.58 -0.92
N ILE A 368 -16.68 0.07 -0.73
CA ILE A 368 -16.11 -1.12 -1.40
C ILE A 368 -17.05 -2.34 -1.30
N ARG A 369 -17.74 -2.50 -0.17
CA ARG A 369 -18.62 -3.65 0.11
C ARG A 369 -20.08 -3.42 -0.30
N GLN A 370 -20.43 -2.25 -0.82
CA GLN A 370 -21.78 -1.97 -1.31
C GLN A 370 -21.91 -2.41 -2.77
N LYS A 371 -23.04 -3.02 -3.11
CA LYS A 371 -23.37 -3.35 -4.50
C LYS A 371 -23.68 -2.08 -5.28
N ILE A 372 -23.35 -2.07 -6.57
CA ILE A 372 -23.57 -0.92 -7.46
C ILE A 372 -25.05 -0.50 -7.55
N ASP A 373 -25.98 -1.42 -7.28
CA ASP A 373 -27.43 -1.20 -7.27
C ASP A 373 -28.01 -0.88 -5.88
N ALA A 374 -27.15 -0.66 -4.88
CA ALA A 374 -27.58 -0.25 -3.55
C ALA A 374 -28.32 1.11 -3.62
N GLN A 375 -29.53 1.15 -3.07
CA GLN A 375 -30.36 2.37 -3.03
C GLN A 375 -29.96 3.31 -1.90
N GLU A 376 -29.35 2.78 -0.84
CA GLU A 376 -28.91 3.53 0.33
C GLU A 376 -27.38 3.70 0.29
N THR A 377 -26.93 4.92 0.57
CA THR A 377 -25.51 5.26 0.72
C THR A 377 -25.17 5.29 2.20
N LEU A 378 -24.01 4.76 2.56
CA LEU A 378 -23.52 4.87 3.93
C LEU A 378 -22.94 6.28 4.13
N PRO A 379 -23.22 6.96 5.25
CA PRO A 379 -22.71 8.30 5.50
C PRO A 379 -21.18 8.30 5.48
N ASP A 380 -20.58 9.41 5.03
CA ASP A 380 -19.15 9.62 5.21
C ASP A 380 -18.83 9.76 6.69
N ALA A 381 -17.66 9.24 7.05
CA ALA A 381 -17.38 9.01 8.43
C ALA A 381 -16.82 10.24 9.13
N LYS A 382 -17.44 10.56 10.27
CA LYS A 382 -17.00 11.62 11.19
C LYS A 382 -16.53 10.95 12.46
N PRO A 383 -15.32 10.38 12.46
CA PRO A 383 -14.87 9.61 13.60
C PRO A 383 -14.77 10.47 14.84
N PHE A 384 -15.19 9.89 15.95
CA PHE A 384 -14.84 10.34 17.27
C PHE A 384 -13.62 9.54 17.75
N CYS A 385 -12.59 10.25 18.21
CA CYS A 385 -11.49 9.64 18.95
C CYS A 385 -11.12 10.50 20.15
N SER A 386 -11.05 9.86 21.31
CA SER A 386 -10.46 10.42 22.52
C SER A 386 -9.38 9.47 23.03
N SER A 387 -8.12 9.92 23.03
CA SER A 387 -6.95 9.13 23.43
C SER A 387 -6.28 9.68 24.69
N VAL A 388 -5.63 8.82 25.48
CA VAL A 388 -5.02 9.20 26.77
C VAL A 388 -4.07 10.37 26.61
N ARG A 389 -3.16 10.33 25.62
CA ARG A 389 -2.38 11.49 25.17
C ARG A 389 -2.05 11.32 23.69
N VAL A 390 -2.02 12.42 22.96
CA VAL A 390 -1.60 12.45 21.56
C VAL A 390 -0.32 13.29 21.46
N ARG A 391 0.63 12.86 20.63
CA ARG A 391 1.82 13.66 20.31
C ARG A 391 1.38 14.83 19.44
N VAL A 392 1.75 16.05 19.83
CA VAL A 392 1.45 17.27 19.07
C VAL A 392 2.60 17.62 18.13
N ALA A 393 2.21 18.20 16.99
CA ALA A 393 3.06 18.62 15.86
C ALA A 393 4.26 19.52 16.25
N ASP A 394 4.14 20.33 17.30
CA ASP A 394 5.13 21.34 17.70
C ASP A 394 6.37 20.77 18.43
N GLY A 395 6.50 19.45 18.52
CA GLY A 395 7.63 18.79 19.18
C GLY A 395 7.56 18.83 20.70
N THR A 396 6.50 19.38 21.30
CA THR A 396 6.25 19.17 22.73
C THR A 396 5.88 17.70 22.95
N LYS A 397 6.61 17.03 23.84
CA LYS A 397 6.34 15.65 24.21
C LYS A 397 4.97 15.58 24.89
N HIS A 398 3.98 15.16 24.11
CA HIS A 398 2.60 14.83 24.49
C HIS A 398 1.71 16.04 24.84
N GLY A 399 0.68 16.26 24.02
CA GLY A 399 -0.39 17.20 24.33
C GLY A 399 -1.20 16.77 25.55
N THR A 400 -2.01 17.68 26.07
CA THR A 400 -2.91 17.44 27.21
C THR A 400 -3.76 16.18 26.99
N PRO A 401 -3.98 15.34 28.02
CA PRO A 401 -4.84 14.19 27.91
C PRO A 401 -6.22 14.52 27.35
N GLN A 402 -6.61 13.86 26.24
CA GLN A 402 -7.92 14.04 25.62
C GLN A 402 -8.95 13.06 26.25
N LEU A 403 -8.49 11.88 26.65
CA LEU A 403 -9.34 10.85 27.30
C LEU A 403 -9.33 11.00 28.82
N LEU A 404 -10.27 11.80 29.31
CA LEU A 404 -10.47 12.04 30.73
C LEU A 404 -11.72 11.28 31.24
N PRO A 405 -11.59 10.44 32.27
CA PRO A 405 -12.73 9.75 32.83
C PRO A 405 -13.61 10.68 33.68
N SER A 406 -14.93 10.48 33.62
CA SER A 406 -15.89 11.08 34.57
C SER A 406 -15.93 10.33 35.90
N PHE A 407 -15.51 9.06 35.90
CA PHE A 407 -15.38 8.21 37.08
C PHE A 407 -14.16 7.30 36.94
N ASN A 408 -13.38 7.17 38.01
CA ASN A 408 -12.22 6.28 38.06
C ASN A 408 -12.06 5.70 39.48
N ASP A 409 -12.13 4.38 39.58
CA ASP A 409 -11.81 3.59 40.77
C ASP A 409 -10.77 2.53 40.38
N GLY A 410 -9.50 2.81 40.67
CA GLY A 410 -8.40 1.85 40.53
C GLY A 410 -7.66 1.83 39.19
N PHE A 411 -7.81 2.86 38.34
CA PHE A 411 -6.91 3.10 37.19
C PHE A 411 -5.99 4.29 37.46
N GLU A 412 -4.75 4.22 36.95
CA GLU A 412 -3.73 5.26 37.02
C GLU A 412 -3.25 5.64 35.61
N GLN A 413 -2.74 6.86 35.42
CA GLN A 413 -2.01 7.18 34.20
C GLN A 413 -0.65 6.49 34.25
N PHE A 414 -0.34 5.77 33.17
CA PHE A 414 0.91 5.03 33.05
C PHE A 414 1.53 5.30 31.69
N GLU A 415 2.82 5.58 31.68
CA GLU A 415 3.60 5.74 30.46
C GLU A 415 4.54 4.55 30.27
N TRP A 416 4.56 4.00 29.06
CA TRP A 416 5.50 2.96 28.68
C TRP A 416 5.87 3.09 27.21
N ASN A 417 7.17 3.19 26.92
CA ASN A 417 7.72 3.37 25.58
C ASN A 417 7.05 4.53 24.81
N ASP A 418 6.98 5.71 25.43
CA ASP A 418 6.35 6.94 24.91
C ASP A 418 4.85 6.82 24.59
N LYS A 419 4.18 5.77 25.10
CA LYS A 419 2.73 5.59 25.02
C LYS A 419 2.07 5.75 26.36
N TRP A 420 0.91 6.40 26.37
CA TRP A 420 0.15 6.68 27.57
C TRP A 420 -1.09 5.80 27.67
N PHE A 421 -1.34 5.32 28.88
CA PHE A 421 -2.41 4.39 29.19
C PHE A 421 -3.16 4.84 30.45
N TRP A 422 -4.46 4.52 30.50
CA TRP A 422 -5.12 4.27 31.77
C TRP A 422 -4.87 2.80 32.14
N LYS A 423 -4.05 2.57 33.17
CA LYS A 423 -3.62 1.24 33.61
C LYS A 423 -4.30 0.85 34.91
N SER A 424 -4.69 -0.42 35.04
CA SER A 424 -5.03 -1.06 36.33
C SER A 424 -4.25 -2.37 36.46
N ASP A 425 -3.78 -2.71 37.65
CA ASP A 425 -3.24 -4.04 38.00
C ASP A 425 -4.20 -4.87 38.88
N LYS A 426 -5.39 -4.34 39.16
CA LYS A 426 -6.35 -4.94 40.09
C LYS A 426 -7.65 -5.29 39.38
N ALA A 427 -8.07 -6.55 39.49
CA ALA A 427 -9.39 -6.97 39.03
C ALA A 427 -10.49 -6.25 39.83
N GLY A 428 -11.50 -5.76 39.12
CA GLY A 428 -12.62 -5.01 39.68
C GLY A 428 -12.46 -3.50 39.59
N SER A 429 -11.28 -2.96 39.24
CA SER A 429 -11.13 -1.52 38.97
C SER A 429 -12.07 -1.11 37.84
N LYS A 430 -12.70 0.06 37.96
CA LYS A 430 -13.76 0.55 37.08
C LYS A 430 -13.44 1.98 36.61
N ILE A 431 -13.69 2.26 35.35
CA ILE A 431 -13.46 3.58 34.74
C ILE A 431 -14.59 3.91 33.76
N THR A 432 -15.05 5.17 33.74
CA THR A 432 -16.11 5.64 32.84
C THR A 432 -15.65 6.86 32.06
N PHE A 433 -15.84 6.83 30.74
CA PHE A 433 -15.54 7.93 29.82
C PHE A 433 -16.86 8.54 29.30
N PRO A 434 -17.09 9.85 29.49
CA PRO A 434 -18.28 10.54 29.02
C PRO A 434 -18.11 11.10 27.60
N GLY A 435 -19.20 11.60 27.02
CA GLY A 435 -19.13 12.51 25.86
C GLY A 435 -18.74 11.86 24.54
N ILE A 436 -19.03 10.58 24.37
CA ILE A 436 -18.71 9.83 23.16
C ILE A 436 -19.79 10.11 22.11
N THR A 437 -19.43 10.80 21.04
CA THR A 437 -20.36 11.11 19.95
C THR A 437 -20.35 9.98 18.92
N VAL A 438 -21.52 9.43 18.62
CA VAL A 438 -21.73 8.35 17.65
C VAL A 438 -22.51 8.88 16.44
N VAL A 439 -22.10 8.54 15.23
CA VAL A 439 -22.73 8.98 13.96
C VAL A 439 -23.09 7.79 13.07
N ASP A 440 -22.16 6.87 12.85
CA ASP A 440 -22.22 5.62 12.06
C ASP A 440 -22.39 4.38 12.97
N GLY A 441 -22.81 4.59 14.21
CA GLY A 441 -23.47 3.58 15.05
C GLY A 441 -22.56 2.65 15.86
N THR A 442 -21.25 2.91 15.98
CA THR A 442 -20.34 2.04 16.74
C THR A 442 -19.59 2.76 17.86
N ILE A 443 -19.33 2.04 18.95
CA ILE A 443 -18.37 2.41 20.00
C ILE A 443 -17.37 1.26 20.15
N SER A 444 -16.08 1.60 20.16
CA SER A 444 -14.96 0.68 20.31
C SER A 444 -13.98 1.19 21.36
N LEU A 445 -13.23 0.26 21.94
CA LEU A 445 -12.10 0.56 22.82
C LEU A 445 -10.80 0.17 22.11
N TYR A 446 -9.81 1.07 22.17
CA TYR A 446 -8.44 0.78 21.77
C TYR A 446 -7.60 0.58 23.04
N PHE A 447 -7.02 -0.61 23.20
CA PHE A 447 -6.32 -1.01 24.42
C PHE A 447 -5.16 -1.95 24.09
N LEU A 448 -4.22 -2.11 25.03
CA LEU A 448 -3.09 -3.01 24.83
C LEU A 448 -3.55 -4.47 24.95
N ARG A 449 -3.17 -5.29 23.98
CA ARG A 449 -3.16 -6.75 24.07
C ARG A 449 -1.73 -7.26 24.10
N SER A 450 -1.46 -8.27 24.93
CA SER A 450 -0.12 -8.86 25.04
C SER A 450 -0.17 -10.30 25.57
N TRP A 451 0.77 -11.13 25.13
CA TRP A 451 1.07 -12.42 25.76
C TRP A 451 1.83 -12.30 27.08
N GLY A 452 2.51 -11.16 27.28
CA GLY A 452 3.31 -10.86 28.47
C GLY A 452 2.58 -9.94 29.46
N HIS A 453 3.31 -9.44 30.46
CA HIS A 453 2.84 -8.38 31.36
C HIS A 453 1.62 -8.67 32.25
N ASP A 454 1.26 -9.94 32.46
CA ASP A 454 0.18 -10.33 33.38
C ASP A 454 -1.19 -9.71 32.97
N MET A 455 -1.48 -9.72 31.66
CA MET A 455 -2.70 -9.11 31.11
C MET A 455 -3.98 -9.75 31.67
N GLY A 456 -4.96 -8.88 31.92
CA GLY A 456 -6.35 -9.19 32.22
C GLY A 456 -7.29 -8.77 31.09
N ASP A 457 -8.59 -8.93 31.31
CA ASP A 457 -9.64 -8.54 30.36
C ASP A 457 -10.39 -7.30 30.85
N LEU A 458 -11.09 -6.65 29.93
CA LEU A 458 -12.02 -5.55 30.21
C LEU A 458 -13.44 -5.98 29.88
N LEU A 459 -14.36 -5.80 30.83
CA LEU A 459 -15.79 -5.89 30.57
C LEU A 459 -16.32 -4.47 30.38
N CYS A 460 -16.79 -4.12 29.19
CA CYS A 460 -17.16 -2.75 28.82
C CYS A 460 -18.60 -2.64 28.35
N TRP A 461 -19.31 -1.58 28.75
CA TRP A 461 -20.72 -1.36 28.40
C TRP A 461 -21.06 0.12 28.23
N VAL A 462 -22.14 0.39 27.52
CA VAL A 462 -22.60 1.74 27.16
C VAL A 462 -23.75 2.18 28.09
N ASN A 463 -23.76 3.45 28.52
CA ASN A 463 -24.85 4.07 29.31
C ASN A 463 -25.30 3.28 30.55
N ASP A 464 -24.35 2.72 31.31
CA ASP A 464 -24.59 1.94 32.53
C ASP A 464 -25.37 0.62 32.38
N ASP A 465 -25.59 0.13 31.16
CA ASP A 465 -26.21 -1.18 30.91
C ASP A 465 -25.22 -2.35 30.99
N GLU A 466 -24.74 -2.68 32.20
CA GLU A 466 -23.75 -3.76 32.42
C GLU A 466 -24.24 -5.14 31.93
N LYS A 467 -25.55 -5.35 31.77
CA LYS A 467 -26.12 -6.63 31.29
C LYS A 467 -25.74 -6.94 29.85
N ASP A 468 -25.41 -5.91 29.09
CA ASP A 468 -25.06 -5.96 27.67
C ASP A 468 -23.58 -5.63 27.44
N ALA A 469 -22.75 -5.96 28.44
CA ALA A 469 -21.33 -5.67 28.38
C ALA A 469 -20.58 -6.60 27.41
N ALA A 470 -19.71 -6.00 26.60
CA ALA A 470 -18.76 -6.69 25.75
C ALA A 470 -17.52 -7.09 26.55
N LEU A 471 -17.09 -8.34 26.38
CA LEU A 471 -15.81 -8.83 26.89
C LEU A 471 -14.71 -8.48 25.90
N LEU A 472 -13.71 -7.73 26.36
CA LEU A 472 -12.54 -7.36 25.59
C LEU A 472 -11.30 -8.08 26.12
N THR A 473 -10.73 -8.97 25.31
CA THR A 473 -9.66 -9.87 25.72
C THR A 473 -8.28 -9.20 25.64
N GLY A 474 -7.60 -9.05 26.77
CA GLY A 474 -6.27 -8.43 26.82
C GLY A 474 -5.11 -9.42 26.71
N LEU A 475 -5.28 -10.64 27.23
CA LEU A 475 -4.29 -11.71 27.12
C LEU A 475 -4.48 -12.47 25.81
N TRP A 476 -3.47 -12.50 24.95
CA TRP A 476 -3.49 -13.23 23.68
C TRP A 476 -2.12 -13.83 23.36
N GLY A 477 -2.05 -14.82 22.48
CA GLY A 477 -0.83 -15.60 22.20
C GLY A 477 0.25 -14.91 21.35
N PHE A 478 0.09 -13.63 21.01
CA PHE A 478 0.93 -12.91 20.05
C PHE A 478 1.53 -11.63 20.66
N VAL A 479 2.24 -10.83 19.84
CA VAL A 479 3.02 -9.64 20.23
C VAL A 479 2.25 -8.60 21.06
N SER A 480 2.95 -7.74 21.79
CA SER A 480 2.33 -6.59 22.45
C SER A 480 1.88 -5.56 21.41
N VAL A 481 0.58 -5.30 21.30
CA VAL A 481 0.01 -4.40 20.29
C VAL A 481 -1.17 -3.61 20.86
N GLY A 482 -1.36 -2.37 20.40
CA GLY A 482 -2.65 -1.69 20.58
C GLY A 482 -3.65 -2.32 19.62
N ALA A 483 -4.81 -2.71 20.12
CA ALA A 483 -5.85 -3.30 19.29
C ALA A 483 -7.19 -2.64 19.59
N ARG A 484 -7.95 -2.37 18.53
CA ARG A 484 -9.35 -1.99 18.65
C ARG A 484 -10.18 -3.24 18.93
N GLN A 485 -11.21 -3.12 19.76
CA GLN A 485 -12.30 -4.10 19.82
C GLN A 485 -13.64 -3.39 19.96
N LEU A 486 -14.65 -3.93 19.28
CA LEU A 486 -16.02 -3.42 19.29
C LEU A 486 -16.63 -3.62 20.68
N VAL A 487 -17.20 -2.56 21.24
CA VAL A 487 -18.00 -2.63 22.47
C VAL A 487 -19.48 -2.73 22.11
N LYS A 488 -19.94 -1.87 21.20
CA LYS A 488 -21.35 -1.81 20.80
C LYS A 488 -21.47 -1.34 19.35
N GLN A 489 -22.41 -1.91 18.63
CA GLN A 489 -22.82 -1.52 17.28
C GLN A 489 -24.33 -1.26 17.23
N ASP A 490 -24.83 -0.82 16.08
CA ASP A 490 -26.25 -0.53 15.84
C ASP A 490 -26.81 0.57 16.78
N LEU A 491 -25.92 1.44 17.27
CA LEU A 491 -26.32 2.60 18.07
C LEU A 491 -26.94 3.67 17.18
N LYS A 492 -27.95 4.36 17.71
CA LYS A 492 -28.49 5.54 17.05
C LYS A 492 -27.50 6.70 17.17
N PRO A 493 -27.52 7.68 16.26
CA PRO A 493 -26.73 8.89 16.43
C PRO A 493 -27.05 9.57 17.78
N GLY A 494 -26.00 9.97 18.51
CA GLY A 494 -26.17 10.54 19.85
C GLY A 494 -24.88 10.62 20.65
N THR A 495 -25.02 11.05 21.91
CA THR A 495 -23.92 11.12 22.87
C THR A 495 -24.07 10.04 23.93
N TYR A 496 -22.99 9.34 24.21
CA TYR A 496 -22.94 8.14 25.04
C TYR A 496 -21.83 8.23 26.09
N SER A 497 -21.89 7.32 27.06
CA SER A 497 -20.80 7.04 28.00
C SER A 497 -20.36 5.59 27.88
N LEU A 498 -19.06 5.34 28.08
CA LEU A 498 -18.47 4.00 28.07
C LEU A 498 -17.88 3.71 29.43
N THR A 499 -18.35 2.64 30.06
CA THR A 499 -17.84 2.15 31.34
C THR A 499 -17.11 0.84 31.11
N CYS A 500 -15.92 0.70 31.67
CA CYS A 500 -15.13 -0.53 31.62
C CYS A 500 -14.72 -0.98 33.01
N ARG A 501 -14.79 -2.28 33.26
CA ARG A 501 -14.34 -2.95 34.49
C ARG A 501 -13.26 -3.96 34.16
N SER A 502 -12.13 -3.85 34.82
CA SER A 502 -11.03 -4.82 34.71
C SER A 502 -11.40 -6.14 35.39
N GLN A 503 -10.93 -7.25 34.83
CA GLN A 503 -11.07 -8.57 35.43
C GLN A 503 -9.85 -9.44 35.09
N LYS A 504 -9.72 -10.57 35.81
CA LYS A 504 -8.67 -11.54 35.46
C LYS A 504 -8.95 -12.13 34.09
N ALA A 505 -7.90 -12.35 33.30
CA ALA A 505 -8.06 -12.90 31.96
C ALA A 505 -8.72 -14.28 32.01
N LYS A 506 -9.77 -14.44 31.20
CA LYS A 506 -10.29 -15.75 30.79
C LYS A 506 -9.57 -16.10 29.48
N GLY A 507 -8.28 -16.46 29.56
CA GLY A 507 -7.45 -16.61 28.36
C GLY A 507 -8.09 -17.50 27.28
N GLU A 508 -7.78 -17.22 26.00
CA GLU A 508 -8.30 -17.94 24.81
C GLU A 508 -8.09 -19.47 24.90
N ASP A 509 -7.05 -19.93 25.63
CA ASP A 509 -6.70 -21.35 25.83
C ASP A 509 -7.01 -21.90 27.26
N GLY A 510 -7.75 -21.16 28.10
CA GLY A 510 -8.02 -21.56 29.49
C GLY A 510 -6.81 -21.44 30.44
N LYS A 511 -5.70 -20.81 30.02
CA LYS A 511 -4.60 -20.43 30.91
C LYS A 511 -4.99 -19.19 31.73
N PRO A 512 -4.92 -19.23 33.08
CA PRO A 512 -5.22 -18.06 33.89
C PRO A 512 -4.19 -16.96 33.65
N GLY A 513 -4.65 -15.79 33.21
CA GLY A 513 -3.82 -14.59 33.16
C GLY A 513 -3.96 -13.73 34.40
N GLY A 514 -3.34 -12.56 34.34
CA GLY A 514 -3.36 -11.57 35.40
C GLY A 514 -4.56 -10.65 35.32
N ALA A 515 -4.41 -9.48 35.96
CA ALA A 515 -5.45 -8.45 36.01
C ALA A 515 -5.00 -7.13 35.35
N ARG A 516 -3.81 -7.09 34.72
CA ARG A 516 -3.30 -5.88 34.12
C ARG A 516 -4.13 -5.49 32.90
N THR A 517 -4.68 -4.28 32.91
CA THR A 517 -5.38 -3.72 31.74
C THR A 517 -4.81 -2.34 31.44
N GLN A 518 -4.74 -1.98 30.15
CA GLN A 518 -4.12 -0.73 29.70
C GLN A 518 -4.93 -0.14 28.54
N ILE A 519 -5.74 0.88 28.82
CA ILE A 519 -6.64 1.55 27.88
C ILE A 519 -5.91 2.72 27.22
N ILE A 520 -6.03 2.85 25.89
CA ILE A 520 -5.30 3.85 25.08
C ILE A 520 -6.26 4.89 24.49
N ALA A 521 -7.40 4.47 23.95
CA ALA A 521 -8.37 5.38 23.35
C ALA A 521 -9.79 4.82 23.38
N VAL A 522 -10.77 5.72 23.33
CA VAL A 522 -12.17 5.42 23.03
C VAL A 522 -12.47 5.98 21.64
N MET A 523 -13.07 5.15 20.80
CA MET A 523 -13.36 5.46 19.41
C MET A 523 -14.83 5.23 19.14
N ALA A 524 -15.42 6.08 18.31
CA ALA A 524 -16.76 5.87 17.79
C ALA A 524 -16.83 6.33 16.34
N THR A 525 -17.71 5.68 15.58
CA THR A 525 -18.00 6.07 14.20
C THR A 525 -19.39 6.63 14.09
#